data_AF-A0A0F5JCI7-F1
#
_entry.id   AF-A0A0F5JCI7-F1
#
_cell.length_a   1.000
_cell.length_b   1.000
_cell.length_c   1.000
_cell.angle_alpha   90.00
_cell.angle_beta   90.00
_cell.angle_gamma   90.00
#
_symmetry.space_group_name_H-M   'P 1'
#
loop_
_entity.id
_entity.type
_entity.pdbx_description
1 polymer ?
#
loop_
_entity_poly.entity_id
_entity_poly.type
_entity_poly.pdbx_seq_one_letter_code
_entity_poly.pdbx_strand_id
1 'polypeptide(L)'
;MEKEQNNLDRFKGKNPFTVPDGYMEDLTANIMSQLPEKPQVEAKKISMMDRMRPWLYMAAVFAGLGLFFKAIVGIDGEQSKTDTLLVQSNDASATISAIQEAENEEYLEYLEAQYTDYLLAEELGNYE
;
A
#
# COMPACT_ATOMS: atom_id res chain seq x y z
N MET A 1 39.07 42.22 31.84
CA MET A 1 37.82 41.47 32.02
C MET A 1 38.20 40.11 32.55
N GLU A 2 38.10 39.93 33.87
CA GLU A 2 38.40 38.65 34.51
C GLU A 2 37.26 37.67 34.20
N LYS A 3 37.61 36.48 33.72
CA LYS A 3 36.64 35.44 33.40
C LYS A 3 36.21 34.78 34.70
N GLU A 4 34.96 34.96 35.10
CA GLU A 4 34.38 34.27 36.25
C GLU A 4 34.55 32.76 36.06
N GLN A 5 35.28 32.14 36.98
CA GLN A 5 35.56 30.71 36.95
C GLN A 5 34.26 29.95 37.20
N ASN A 6 33.91 29.08 36.25
CA ASN A 6 32.61 28.42 36.18
C ASN A 6 32.49 27.40 37.33
N ASN A 7 31.65 27.70 38.32
CA ASN A 7 31.51 26.98 39.58
C ASN A 7 30.70 25.65 39.46
N LEU A 8 30.81 24.95 38.33
CA LEU A 8 30.03 23.73 38.07
C LEU A 8 30.77 22.46 38.47
N ASP A 9 32.10 22.50 38.62
CA ASP A 9 32.90 21.34 39.03
C ASP A 9 32.62 20.87 40.47
N ARG A 10 32.08 21.73 41.35
CA ARG A 10 31.62 21.35 42.70
C ARG A 10 30.33 20.52 42.71
N PHE A 11 29.58 20.52 41.60
CA PHE A 11 28.34 19.74 41.45
C PHE A 11 28.57 18.46 40.62
N LYS A 12 29.81 18.20 40.17
CA LYS A 12 30.18 16.92 39.54
C LYS A 12 30.13 15.80 40.58
N GLY A 13 29.11 14.96 40.50
CA GLY A 13 29.03 13.68 41.24
C GLY A 13 27.97 13.61 42.33
N LYS A 14 27.30 14.71 42.67
CA LYS A 14 26.09 14.69 43.52
C LYS A 14 24.98 15.35 42.74
N ASN A 15 23.95 14.59 42.38
CA ASN A 15 22.79 15.13 41.70
C ASN A 15 22.13 16.18 42.62
N PRO A 16 22.14 17.49 42.26
CA PRO A 16 21.54 18.52 43.09
C PRO A 16 20.01 18.55 42.96
N PHE A 17 19.45 17.78 42.02
CA PHE A 17 18.01 17.66 41.80
C PHE A 17 17.50 16.34 42.39
N THR A 18 17.23 16.35 43.69
CA THR A 18 16.57 15.22 44.37
C THR A 18 15.13 15.60 44.65
N VAL A 19 14.21 14.72 44.28
CA VAL A 19 12.80 14.88 44.61
C VAL A 19 12.58 14.56 46.10
N PRO A 20 11.70 15.28 46.81
CA PRO A 20 11.29 14.88 48.15
C PRO A 20 10.68 13.47 48.15
N ASP A 21 10.89 12.74 49.24
CA ASP A 21 10.28 11.43 49.45
C ASP A 21 8.75 11.53 49.29
N GLY A 22 8.13 10.62 48.52
CA GLY A 22 6.69 10.65 48.26
C GLY A 22 6.22 11.48 47.06
N TYR A 23 7.02 12.41 46.51
CA TYR A 23 6.53 13.37 45.50
C TYR A 23 6.10 12.70 44.17
N MET A 24 6.76 11.61 43.77
CA MET A 24 6.48 10.91 42.51
C MET A 24 5.66 9.63 42.66
N GLU A 25 5.26 9.26 43.88
CA GLU A 25 4.56 8.00 44.15
C GLU A 25 3.20 7.94 43.44
N ASP A 26 2.45 9.04 43.45
CA ASP A 26 1.11 9.13 42.85
C ASP A 26 1.10 9.68 41.42
N LEU A 27 2.25 10.11 40.88
CA LEU A 27 2.33 10.75 39.56
C LEU A 27 1.79 9.84 38.45
N THR A 28 2.18 8.57 38.47
CA THR A 28 1.76 7.59 37.46
C THR A 28 0.24 7.36 37.50
N ALA A 29 -0.34 7.24 38.70
CA ALA A 29 -1.77 7.05 38.88
C ALA A 29 -2.56 8.28 38.40
N ASN A 30 -2.07 9.48 38.71
CA ASN A 30 -2.67 10.73 38.29
C ASN A 30 -2.54 10.98 36.78
N ILE A 31 -1.43 10.58 36.15
CA ILE A 31 -1.28 10.63 34.68
C ILE A 31 -2.27 9.66 34.04
N MET A 32 -2.32 8.41 34.50
CA MET A 32 -3.22 7.39 33.94
C MET A 32 -4.70 7.74 34.09
N SER A 33 -5.09 8.42 35.18
CA SER A 33 -6.48 8.87 35.38
C SER A 33 -6.87 10.05 34.48
N GLN A 34 -5.89 10.84 34.02
CA GLN A 34 -6.09 11.96 33.12
C GLN A 34 -5.97 11.58 31.64
N LEU A 35 -5.46 10.38 31.35
CA LEU A 35 -5.44 9.89 29.97
C LEU A 35 -6.89 9.70 29.51
N PRO A 36 -7.28 10.28 28.37
CA PRO A 36 -8.58 10.00 27.78
C PRO A 36 -8.68 8.49 27.53
N GLU A 37 -9.85 7.89 27.81
CA GLU A 37 -10.12 6.52 27.40
C GLU A 37 -9.79 6.41 25.91
N LYS A 38 -8.75 5.63 25.59
CA LYS A 38 -8.45 5.33 24.19
C LYS A 38 -9.74 4.75 23.64
N PRO A 39 -10.35 5.35 22.60
CA PRO A 39 -11.49 4.74 21.98
C PRO A 39 -11.02 3.35 21.58
N GLN A 40 -11.60 2.34 22.22
CA GLN A 40 -11.48 0.96 21.80
C GLN A 40 -12.13 0.99 20.43
N VAL A 41 -11.34 1.21 19.39
CA VAL A 41 -11.80 1.10 18.01
C VAL A 41 -12.10 -0.38 17.89
N GLU A 42 -13.34 -0.74 18.23
CA GLU A 42 -13.89 -2.07 18.03
C GLU A 42 -13.59 -2.39 16.58
N ALA A 43 -12.60 -3.27 16.38
CA ALA A 43 -12.12 -3.63 15.06
C ALA A 43 -13.37 -3.98 14.25
N LYS A 44 -13.69 -3.13 13.27
CA LYS A 44 -14.94 -3.19 12.51
C LYS A 44 -15.12 -4.65 12.09
N LYS A 45 -16.11 -5.33 12.69
CA LYS A 45 -16.31 -6.77 12.51
C LYS A 45 -16.67 -6.96 11.05
N ILE A 46 -15.67 -7.27 10.25
CA ILE A 46 -15.80 -7.41 8.81
C ILE A 46 -16.75 -8.58 8.61
N SER A 47 -17.93 -8.32 8.04
CA SER A 47 -18.91 -9.37 7.80
C SER A 47 -18.30 -10.36 6.80
N MET A 48 -18.49 -11.66 7.00
CA MET A 48 -17.99 -12.69 6.06
C MET A 48 -18.48 -12.44 4.62
N MET A 49 -19.62 -11.75 4.47
CA MET A 49 -20.17 -11.30 3.19
C MET A 49 -19.23 -10.34 2.44
N ASP A 50 -18.51 -9.46 3.15
CA ASP A 50 -17.60 -8.49 2.52
C ASP A 50 -16.40 -9.16 1.85
N ARG A 51 -16.02 -10.36 2.30
CA ARG A 51 -14.98 -11.18 1.65
C ARG A 51 -15.46 -11.92 0.41
N MET A 52 -16.77 -12.18 0.31
CA MET A 52 -17.37 -12.89 -0.82
C MET A 52 -17.71 -11.95 -1.99
N ARG A 53 -17.92 -10.65 -1.72
CA ARG A 53 -18.23 -9.65 -2.76
C ARG A 53 -17.16 -9.61 -3.87
N PRO A 54 -15.84 -9.53 -3.58
CA PRO A 54 -14.82 -9.51 -4.63
C PRO A 54 -14.79 -10.78 -5.47
N TRP A 55 -14.97 -11.95 -4.85
CA TRP A 55 -14.94 -13.23 -5.58
C TRP A 55 -16.13 -13.38 -6.53
N LEU A 56 -17.30 -12.87 -6.13
CA LEU A 56 -18.48 -12.86 -7.00
C LEU A 56 -18.26 -11.99 -8.25
N TYR A 57 -17.61 -10.82 -8.10
CA TYR A 57 -17.25 -9.98 -9.25
C TYR A 57 -16.28 -10.69 -10.18
N MET A 58 -15.24 -11.35 -9.64
CA MET A 58 -14.31 -12.14 -10.45
C MET A 58 -15.05 -13.27 -11.18
N ALA A 59 -15.92 -14.01 -10.49
CA ALA A 59 -16.70 -15.08 -11.10
C ALA A 59 -17.60 -14.59 -12.24
N ALA A 60 -18.24 -13.42 -12.09
CA ALA A 60 -19.06 -12.81 -13.14
C ALA A 60 -18.23 -12.41 -14.36
N VAL A 61 -17.02 -11.86 -14.16
CA VAL A 61 -16.09 -11.50 -15.24
C VAL A 61 -15.61 -12.77 -15.97
N PHE A 62 -15.20 -13.81 -15.24
CA PHE A 62 -14.81 -15.10 -15.83
C PHE A 62 -15.96 -15.79 -16.55
N ALA A 63 -17.18 -15.75 -16.01
CA ALA A 63 -18.36 -16.28 -16.67
C ALA A 63 -18.70 -15.48 -17.94
N GLY A 64 -18.62 -14.15 -17.88
CA GLY A 64 -18.82 -13.28 -19.04
C GLY A 64 -17.82 -13.59 -20.15
N LEU A 65 -16.52 -13.51 -19.85
CA LEU A 65 -15.45 -13.85 -20.79
C LEU A 65 -15.57 -15.30 -21.29
N GLY A 66 -15.80 -16.27 -20.40
CA GLY A 66 -15.97 -17.67 -20.77
C GLY A 66 -17.17 -17.93 -21.67
N LEU A 67 -18.28 -17.21 -21.48
CA LEU A 67 -19.44 -17.25 -22.38
C LEU A 67 -19.13 -16.56 -23.71
N PHE A 68 -18.39 -15.45 -23.72
CA PHE A 68 -17.91 -14.82 -24.95
C PHE A 68 -16.98 -15.75 -25.74
N PHE A 69 -16.02 -16.41 -25.08
CA PHE A 69 -15.17 -17.42 -25.69
C PHE A 69 -16.00 -18.62 -26.18
N LYS A 70 -16.94 -19.14 -25.39
CA LYS A 70 -17.86 -20.22 -25.81
C LYS A 70 -18.70 -19.85 -27.03
N ALA A 71 -19.20 -18.61 -27.09
CA ALA A 71 -20.06 -18.15 -28.18
C ALA A 71 -19.29 -17.84 -29.47
N ILE A 72 -18.04 -17.37 -29.36
CA ILE A 72 -17.20 -17.00 -30.51
C ILE A 72 -16.35 -18.18 -31.01
N VAL A 73 -15.83 -19.02 -30.11
CA VAL A 73 -14.94 -20.15 -30.45
C VAL A 73 -15.72 -21.43 -30.75
N GLY A 74 -16.97 -21.54 -30.28
CA GLY A 74 -17.78 -22.75 -30.47
C GLY A 74 -17.26 -23.91 -29.61
N ILE A 75 -18.14 -24.49 -28.78
CA ILE A 75 -17.80 -25.72 -28.05
C ILE A 75 -18.05 -26.89 -28.99
N ASP A 76 -17.05 -27.23 -29.81
CA ASP A 76 -16.95 -28.55 -30.42
C ASP A 76 -16.01 -29.41 -29.59
N GLY A 77 -16.55 -29.89 -28.47
CA GLY A 77 -15.97 -30.97 -27.69
C GLY A 77 -16.41 -32.32 -28.25
N GLU A 78 -15.87 -32.71 -29.40
CA GLU A 78 -15.62 -34.09 -29.90
C GLU A 78 -15.67 -34.08 -31.43
N GLN A 79 -14.52 -34.10 -32.08
CA GLN A 79 -14.09 -35.18 -32.98
C GLN A 79 -12.64 -34.92 -33.38
N SER A 80 -11.78 -35.78 -32.85
CA SER A 80 -10.41 -35.95 -33.29
C SER A 80 -10.38 -36.32 -34.78
N LYS A 81 -10.22 -35.35 -35.67
CA LYS A 81 -9.62 -35.56 -37.00
C LYS A 81 -8.74 -34.37 -37.34
N THR A 82 -7.45 -34.68 -37.42
CA THR A 82 -6.42 -33.94 -38.13
C THR A 82 -6.97 -33.42 -39.46
N ASP A 83 -7.14 -32.11 -39.60
CA ASP A 83 -6.77 -31.48 -40.86
C ASP A 83 -6.30 -30.04 -40.63
N THR A 84 -5.01 -29.89 -40.87
CA THR A 84 -4.24 -28.66 -40.90
C THR A 84 -4.84 -27.66 -41.88
N LEU A 85 -5.50 -26.62 -41.38
CA LEU A 85 -5.56 -25.33 -42.06
C LEU A 85 -5.35 -24.20 -41.04
N LEU A 86 -4.07 -24.00 -40.71
CA LEU A 86 -3.57 -22.82 -40.02
C LEU A 86 -3.89 -21.57 -40.87
N VAL A 87 -4.86 -20.77 -40.43
CA VAL A 87 -4.95 -19.38 -40.89
C VAL A 87 -3.81 -18.62 -40.19
N GLN A 88 -2.78 -18.33 -40.97
CA GLN A 88 -1.68 -17.47 -40.56
C GLN A 88 -2.25 -16.05 -40.33
N SER A 89 -2.52 -15.69 -39.08
CA SER A 89 -2.76 -14.29 -38.73
C SER A 89 -1.39 -13.61 -38.66
N ASN A 90 -1.04 -12.85 -39.70
CA ASN A 90 0.22 -12.11 -39.79
C ASN A 90 0.40 -11.08 -38.66
N ASP A 91 -0.67 -10.73 -37.94
CA ASP A 91 -0.66 -9.64 -36.96
C ASP A 91 -0.51 -10.07 -35.50
N ALA A 92 -0.54 -11.39 -35.20
CA ALA A 92 -0.35 -11.87 -33.82
C ALA A 92 1.04 -11.46 -33.27
N SER A 93 2.05 -11.48 -34.13
CA SER A 93 3.40 -11.00 -33.78
C SER A 93 3.42 -9.50 -33.52
N ALA A 94 2.64 -8.72 -34.27
CA ALA A 94 2.57 -7.25 -34.13
C ALA A 94 1.83 -6.84 -32.85
N THR A 95 0.79 -7.58 -32.47
CA THR A 95 0.09 -7.37 -31.20
C THR A 95 0.94 -7.76 -29.99
N ILE A 96 1.69 -8.88 -30.08
CA ILE A 96 2.58 -9.31 -29.00
C ILE A 96 3.73 -8.33 -28.83
N SER A 97 4.33 -7.83 -29.92
CA SER A 97 5.37 -6.81 -29.84
C SER A 97 4.84 -5.48 -29.30
N ALA A 98 3.64 -5.05 -29.69
CA ALA A 98 3.04 -3.81 -29.17
C ALA A 98 2.71 -3.89 -27.67
N ILE A 99 2.29 -5.06 -27.17
CA ILE A 99 2.07 -5.29 -25.73
C ILE A 99 3.43 -5.29 -24.99
N GLN A 100 4.42 -5.98 -25.53
CA GLN A 100 5.75 -6.04 -24.91
C GLN A 100 6.48 -4.70 -24.93
N GLU A 101 6.15 -3.82 -25.88
CA GLU A 101 6.65 -2.44 -25.97
C GLU A 101 5.80 -1.44 -25.19
N ALA A 102 4.68 -1.86 -24.60
CA ALA A 102 3.96 -1.10 -23.58
C ALA A 102 4.37 -1.54 -22.15
N GLU A 103 4.89 -2.76 -22.02
CA GLU A 103 5.41 -3.35 -20.78
C GLU A 103 6.94 -3.30 -20.67
N ASN A 104 7.59 -2.60 -21.60
CA ASN A 104 9.02 -2.34 -21.56
C ASN A 104 9.38 -1.45 -20.35
N GLU A 105 10.13 -2.03 -19.41
CA GLU A 105 10.54 -1.37 -18.17
C GLU A 105 11.21 -0.01 -18.39
N GLU A 106 11.99 0.14 -19.47
CA GLU A 106 12.65 1.41 -19.83
C GLU A 106 11.66 2.54 -20.18
N TYR A 107 10.57 2.24 -20.88
CA TYR A 107 9.54 3.24 -21.20
C TYR A 107 8.67 3.55 -19.98
N LEU A 108 8.40 2.55 -19.14
CA LEU A 108 7.69 2.75 -17.88
C LEU A 108 8.50 3.65 -16.94
N GLU A 109 9.81 3.44 -16.81
CA GLU A 109 10.71 4.29 -16.03
C GLU A 109 10.77 5.73 -16.59
N TYR A 110 10.76 5.90 -17.91
CA TYR A 110 10.68 7.23 -18.54
C TYR A 110 9.37 7.96 -18.20
N LEU A 111 8.23 7.26 -18.27
CA LEU A 111 6.93 7.82 -17.89
C LEU A 111 6.89 8.17 -16.40
N GLU A 112 7.40 7.29 -15.54
CA GLU A 112 7.51 7.57 -14.10
C GLU A 112 8.36 8.82 -13.84
N ALA A 113 9.54 8.92 -14.45
CA ALA A 113 10.39 10.10 -14.31
C ALA A 113 9.70 11.40 -14.78
N GLN A 114 8.85 11.34 -15.82
CA GLN A 114 8.12 12.50 -16.33
C GLN A 114 6.94 12.93 -15.44
N TYR A 115 6.25 12.00 -14.79
CA TYR A 115 5.04 12.29 -14.01
C TYR A 115 5.25 12.31 -12.49
N THR A 116 6.35 11.74 -11.99
CA THR A 116 6.71 11.74 -10.55
C THR A 116 6.80 13.14 -9.97
N ASP A 117 7.36 14.10 -10.69
CA ASP A 117 7.51 15.49 -10.22
C ASP A 117 6.14 16.19 -10.07
N TYR A 118 5.20 15.93 -10.99
CA TYR A 118 3.83 16.43 -10.89
C TYR A 118 3.06 15.80 -9.72
N LEU A 119 3.22 14.49 -9.51
CA LEU A 119 2.60 13.78 -8.38
C LEU A 119 3.13 14.29 -7.04
N LEU A 120 4.43 14.49 -6.93
CA LEU A 120 5.08 15.04 -5.74
C LEU A 120 4.68 16.50 -5.49
N ALA A 121 4.57 17.32 -6.54
CA ALA A 121 4.12 18.70 -6.43
C ALA A 121 2.65 18.81 -6.01
N GLU A 122 1.77 17.93 -6.50
CA GLU A 122 0.39 17.84 -6.04
C GLU A 122 0.31 17.41 -4.56
N GLU A 123 1.09 16.41 -4.15
CA GLU A 123 1.15 16.00 -2.75
C GLU A 123 1.68 17.12 -1.85
N LEU A 124 2.74 17.83 -2.24
CA LEU A 124 3.30 18.97 -1.49
C LEU A 124 2.36 20.19 -1.44
N GLY A 125 1.64 20.46 -2.53
CA GLY A 125 0.66 21.56 -2.61
C GLY A 125 -0.62 21.31 -1.80
N ASN A 126 -0.88 20.07 -1.39
CA ASN A 126 -1.98 19.70 -0.51
C ASN A 126 -1.66 19.86 1.00
N TYR A 127 -0.46 20.36 1.35
CA TYR A 127 -0.05 20.64 2.74
C TYR A 127 0.04 22.15 3.08
N GLU A 128 -0.77 23.01 2.45
CA GLU A 128 -1.08 24.36 2.94
C GLU A 128 -2.49 24.46 3.56
#